data_AF-A0A7W7GAC8-F1
#
_entry.id   AF-A0A7W7GAC8-F1
#
_cell.length_a   1.000
_cell.length_b   1.000
_cell.length_c   1.000
_cell.angle_alpha   90.00
_cell.angle_beta   90.00
_cell.angle_gamma   90.00
#
_symmetry.space_group_name_H-M   'P 1'
#
loop_
_entity.id
_entity.type
_entity.pdbx_description
1 polymer ?
#
loop_
_entity_poly.entity_id
_entity_poly.type
_entity_poly.pdbx_seq_one_letter_code
_entity_poly.pdbx_strand_id
1 'polypeptide(L)'
;MRDVTQIVAQLREELAGELRERVRRRLREQPTDWLVDQLMAFVLPSEEVSYAIPRQVPRGPEADAHAATPLPEAHGCAPWNGESLDPVTSPEAEGDRPARIRRLGLDATSLPGFTARYRSLRREVLEAEGYLLGPPPRGGALISPAHRSPEAEALLREAKDVLHALLFRGPEDGVRLDRAVRVPLTLAVPPSKAHAVAALVGAAARAEGSTFHVEYGEVPGEPGRHADEADAADGAGTAGAVGLVGHALGAALRLINDLEINEPTLDGR
;
A
#
# COMPACT_ATOMS: atom_id res chain seq x y z
N MET A 1 33.51 11.45 24.40
CA MET A 1 32.70 10.35 24.95
C MET A 1 31.66 10.02 23.90
N ARG A 2 31.55 8.76 23.43
CA ARG A 2 30.52 8.41 22.44
C ARG A 2 29.16 8.34 23.15
N ASP A 3 28.14 8.94 22.54
CA ASP A 3 26.78 8.90 23.04
C ASP A 3 26.17 7.50 22.82
N VAL A 4 25.26 7.08 23.69
CA VAL A 4 24.57 5.78 23.62
C VAL A 4 23.83 5.62 22.29
N THR A 5 23.25 6.70 21.76
CA THR A 5 22.59 6.71 20.45
C THR A 5 23.57 6.39 19.31
N GLN A 6 24.79 6.92 19.36
CA GLN A 6 25.85 6.64 18.38
C GLN A 6 26.31 5.18 18.47
N ILE A 7 26.40 4.64 19.69
CA ILE A 7 26.75 3.24 19.92
C ILE A 7 25.65 2.32 19.35
N VAL A 8 24.37 2.63 19.58
CA VAL A 8 23.25 1.82 19.07
C VAL A 8 23.15 1.89 17.53
N ALA A 9 23.36 3.07 16.94
CA ALA A 9 23.36 3.22 15.48
C ALA A 9 24.49 2.41 14.84
N GLN A 10 25.69 2.50 15.39
CA GLN A 10 26.84 1.72 14.95
C GLN A 10 26.60 0.21 15.07
N LEU A 11 26.08 -0.25 16.23
CA LEU A 11 25.79 -1.65 16.46
C LEU A 11 24.74 -2.20 15.47
N ARG A 12 23.73 -1.39 15.14
CA ARG A 12 22.70 -1.76 14.15
C ARG A 12 23.29 -1.91 12.76
N GLU A 13 24.20 -1.03 12.36
CA GLU A 13 24.85 -1.09 11.06
C GLU A 13 25.77 -2.33 10.95
N GLU A 14 26.54 -2.60 11.99
CA GLU A 14 27.38 -3.80 12.09
C GLU A 14 26.54 -5.09 12.01
N LEU A 15 25.47 -5.19 12.80
CA LEU A 15 24.57 -6.34 12.79
C LEU A 15 23.83 -6.51 11.45
N ALA A 16 23.44 -5.40 10.81
CA ALA A 16 22.82 -5.44 9.49
C ALA A 16 23.81 -5.94 8.42
N GLY A 17 25.08 -5.54 8.52
CA GLY A 17 26.16 -6.05 7.68
C GLY A 17 26.36 -7.56 7.85
N GLU A 18 26.48 -8.02 9.09
CA GLU A 18 26.66 -9.45 9.40
C GLU A 18 25.46 -10.30 8.94
N LEU A 19 24.24 -9.82 9.18
CA LEU A 19 23.03 -10.50 8.76
C LEU A 19 22.96 -10.61 7.23
N ARG A 20 23.24 -9.53 6.50
CA ARG A 20 23.29 -9.55 5.03
C ARG A 20 24.30 -10.56 4.51
N GLU A 21 25.49 -10.61 5.10
CA GLU A 21 26.53 -11.56 4.65
C GLU A 21 26.16 -13.01 5.01
N ARG A 22 25.53 -13.24 6.16
CA ARG A 22 25.04 -14.57 6.55
C ARG A 22 23.93 -15.06 5.63
N VAL A 23 22.98 -14.19 5.29
CA VAL A 23 21.92 -14.48 4.32
C VAL A 23 22.52 -14.76 2.95
N ARG A 24 23.44 -13.91 2.45
CA ARG A 24 24.12 -14.10 1.17
C ARG A 24 24.85 -15.45 1.10
N ARG A 25 25.58 -15.82 2.16
CA ARG A 25 26.25 -17.11 2.24
C ARG A 25 25.26 -18.27 2.18
N ARG A 26 24.18 -18.18 2.96
CA ARG A 26 23.16 -19.23 2.99
C ARG A 26 22.43 -19.39 1.66
N LEU A 27 22.18 -18.27 0.95
CA LEU A 27 21.59 -18.28 -0.38
C LEU A 27 22.54 -18.89 -1.42
N ARG A 28 23.85 -18.63 -1.33
CA ARG A 28 24.86 -19.28 -2.20
C ARG A 28 24.94 -20.79 -2.03
N GLU A 29 24.57 -21.31 -0.86
CA GLU A 29 24.52 -22.75 -0.58
C GLU A 29 23.25 -23.43 -1.10
N GLN A 30 22.24 -22.66 -1.54
CA GLN A 30 21.00 -23.24 -2.06
C GLN A 30 21.13 -23.57 -3.56
N PRO A 31 20.45 -24.61 -4.04
CA PRO A 31 20.30 -24.87 -5.47
C PRO A 31 19.62 -23.69 -6.18
N THR A 32 20.07 -23.38 -7.40
CA THR A 32 19.50 -22.30 -8.22
C THR A 32 18.01 -22.47 -8.42
N ASP A 33 17.53 -23.70 -8.67
CA ASP A 33 16.10 -23.98 -8.89
C ASP A 33 15.26 -23.63 -7.66
N TRP A 34 15.77 -23.92 -6.45
CA TRP A 34 15.08 -23.53 -5.21
C TRP A 34 15.01 -22.01 -5.07
N LEU A 35 16.07 -21.28 -5.40
CA LEU A 35 16.08 -19.82 -5.34
C LEU A 35 15.07 -19.22 -6.33
N VAL A 36 14.97 -19.80 -7.52
CA VAL A 36 13.99 -19.42 -8.54
C VAL A 36 12.58 -19.65 -8.02
N ASP A 37 12.28 -20.81 -7.44
CA ASP A 37 10.96 -21.10 -6.86
C ASP A 37 10.58 -20.10 -5.75
N GLN A 38 11.52 -19.78 -4.86
CA GLN A 38 11.27 -18.78 -3.81
C GLN A 38 11.07 -17.37 -4.38
N LEU A 39 11.85 -16.97 -5.39
CA LEU A 39 11.68 -15.68 -6.06
C LEU A 39 10.34 -15.62 -6.81
N MET A 40 9.94 -16.70 -7.47
CA MET A 40 8.65 -16.81 -8.15
C MET A 40 7.49 -16.71 -7.16
N ALA A 41 7.57 -17.40 -6.02
CA ALA A 41 6.57 -17.32 -4.96
C ALA A 41 6.50 -15.92 -4.31
N PHE A 42 7.59 -15.16 -4.30
CA PHE A 42 7.66 -13.80 -3.76
C PHE A 42 7.18 -12.74 -4.75
N VAL A 43 7.55 -12.86 -6.03
CA VAL A 43 7.27 -11.88 -7.09
C VAL A 43 5.89 -12.08 -7.70
N LEU A 44 5.42 -13.32 -7.79
CA LEU A 44 4.06 -13.63 -8.18
C LEU A 44 3.25 -13.82 -6.88
N PRO A 45 2.57 -12.78 -6.34
CA PRO A 45 1.48 -13.03 -5.42
C PRO A 45 0.55 -13.98 -6.17
N SER A 46 0.42 -15.22 -5.70
CA SER A 46 -0.38 -16.24 -6.38
C SER A 46 -1.77 -15.69 -6.62
N GLU A 47 -2.04 -15.23 -7.84
CA GLU A 47 -3.38 -15.16 -8.39
C GLU A 47 -3.83 -16.61 -8.56
N GLU A 48 -4.46 -17.11 -7.50
CA GLU A 48 -5.34 -18.28 -7.43
C GLU A 48 -5.06 -19.44 -8.41
N VAL A 49 -4.57 -20.56 -7.87
CA VAL A 49 -5.04 -21.87 -8.35
C VAL A 49 -6.05 -22.38 -7.34
N SER A 50 -7.28 -21.89 -7.49
CA SER A 50 -8.49 -22.56 -7.06
C SER A 50 -8.56 -23.92 -7.78
N TYR A 51 -7.97 -24.95 -7.17
CA TYR A 51 -8.39 -26.31 -7.48
C TYR A 51 -9.83 -26.43 -7.00
N ALA A 52 -10.77 -26.26 -7.92
CA ALA A 52 -12.09 -26.83 -7.79
C ALA A 52 -11.91 -28.30 -7.43
N ILE A 53 -12.08 -28.63 -6.14
CA ILE A 53 -12.19 -30.00 -5.68
C ILE A 53 -13.39 -30.60 -6.41
N PRO A 54 -13.22 -31.58 -7.31
CA PRO A 54 -14.34 -32.28 -7.86
C PRO A 54 -15.02 -33.00 -6.69
N ARG A 55 -16.24 -32.58 -6.35
CA ARG A 55 -17.10 -33.36 -5.47
C ARG A 55 -17.22 -34.76 -6.07
N GLN A 56 -16.66 -35.75 -5.38
CA GLN A 56 -16.89 -37.16 -5.68
C GLN A 56 -18.39 -37.42 -5.60
N VAL A 57 -19.00 -37.75 -6.74
CA VAL A 57 -20.32 -38.38 -6.79
C VAL A 57 -20.08 -39.89 -6.85
N PRO A 58 -20.56 -40.68 -5.87
CA PRO A 58 -20.55 -42.12 -6.00
C PRO A 58 -21.82 -42.57 -6.73
N ARG A 59 -21.68 -43.19 -7.92
CA ARG A 59 -22.62 -44.22 -8.40
C ARG A 59 -22.13 -44.94 -9.65
N GLY A 60 -21.80 -46.22 -9.46
CA GLY A 60 -22.36 -47.37 -10.19
C GLY A 60 -21.93 -47.62 -11.64
N PRO A 61 -21.86 -48.90 -12.07
CA PRO A 61 -21.19 -49.34 -13.29
C PRO A 61 -22.12 -49.42 -14.52
N GLU A 62 -21.52 -49.76 -15.67
CA GLU A 62 -22.10 -50.05 -17.00
C GLU A 62 -22.22 -48.81 -17.91
N ALA A 63 -21.83 -48.79 -19.19
CA ALA A 63 -21.23 -49.77 -20.08
C ALA A 63 -20.60 -49.02 -21.29
N ASP A 64 -19.54 -49.61 -21.85
CA ASP A 64 -19.15 -49.72 -23.25
C ASP A 64 -18.92 -48.50 -24.17
N ALA A 65 -17.68 -48.52 -24.71
CA ALA A 65 -17.31 -48.36 -26.11
C ALA A 65 -17.61 -47.02 -26.82
N HIS A 66 -16.56 -46.26 -27.14
CA HIS A 66 -15.98 -46.25 -28.50
C HIS A 66 -14.91 -45.16 -28.69
N ALA A 67 -13.94 -45.54 -29.52
CA ALA A 67 -13.20 -44.71 -30.48
C ALA A 67 -12.08 -43.78 -29.96
N ALA A 68 -10.87 -44.33 -30.10
CA ALA A 68 -9.61 -43.61 -30.20
C ALA A 68 -9.62 -42.56 -31.33
N THR A 69 -9.06 -41.37 -31.04
CA THR A 69 -8.61 -40.40 -32.05
C THR A 69 -7.17 -40.03 -31.72
N PRO A 70 -6.22 -40.05 -32.69
CA PRO A 70 -4.81 -39.84 -32.42
C PRO A 70 -4.46 -38.35 -32.32
N LEU A 71 -3.55 -38.05 -31.39
CA LEU A 71 -2.91 -36.75 -31.20
C LEU A 71 -1.97 -36.43 -32.38
N PRO A 72 -1.93 -35.18 -32.88
CA PRO A 72 -0.90 -34.77 -33.82
C PRO A 72 0.40 -34.38 -33.11
N GLU A 73 1.47 -34.60 -33.84
CA GLU A 73 2.86 -34.63 -33.43
C GLU A 73 3.48 -33.24 -33.18
N ALA A 74 4.43 -33.25 -32.24
CA ALA A 74 5.63 -32.43 -32.11
C ALA A 74 5.85 -31.29 -33.13
N HIS A 75 5.70 -30.05 -32.64
CA HIS A 75 6.31 -28.88 -33.25
C HIS A 75 7.34 -28.25 -32.30
N GLY A 76 8.61 -28.39 -32.70
CA GLY A 76 9.74 -27.47 -32.53
C GLY A 76 9.82 -26.60 -31.29
N CYS A 77 10.68 -26.99 -30.36
CA CYS A 77 11.36 -26.05 -29.47
C CYS A 77 12.26 -25.13 -30.31
N ALA A 78 11.79 -23.90 -30.56
CA ALA A 78 12.68 -22.79 -30.88
C ALA A 78 13.23 -22.19 -29.56
N PRO A 79 14.51 -21.80 -29.50
CA PRO A 79 15.10 -21.21 -28.31
C PRO A 79 14.50 -19.82 -28.09
N TRP A 80 13.86 -19.63 -26.93
CA TRP A 80 13.43 -18.31 -26.48
C TRP A 80 14.67 -17.51 -26.11
N ASN A 81 14.94 -16.47 -26.91
CA ASN A 81 15.94 -15.47 -26.56
C ASN A 81 15.47 -14.74 -25.31
N GLY A 82 16.36 -14.63 -24.32
CA GLY A 82 16.10 -13.95 -23.06
C GLY A 82 15.91 -12.45 -23.24
N GLU A 83 14.68 -12.05 -23.53
CA GLU A 83 14.24 -10.68 -23.31
C GLU A 83 13.81 -10.54 -21.85
N SER A 84 14.54 -9.67 -21.16
CA SER A 84 14.36 -9.26 -19.77
C SER A 84 12.91 -8.84 -19.53
N LEU A 85 12.17 -9.63 -18.73
CA LEU A 85 10.93 -9.15 -18.12
C LEU A 85 11.30 -8.53 -16.78
N ASP A 86 11.61 -7.24 -16.85
CA ASP A 86 11.72 -6.37 -15.69
C ASP A 86 10.40 -6.43 -14.88
N PRO A 87 10.46 -6.27 -13.55
CA PRO A 87 9.26 -6.24 -12.71
C PRO A 87 8.31 -5.13 -13.19
N VAL A 88 7.06 -5.50 -13.50
CA VAL A 88 5.96 -4.57 -13.83
C VAL A 88 5.48 -3.86 -12.56
N THR A 89 6.39 -3.18 -11.87
CA THR A 89 6.07 -1.87 -11.31
C THR A 89 6.40 -0.90 -12.43
N SER A 90 5.40 -0.47 -13.22
CA SER A 90 5.65 0.46 -14.34
C SER A 90 6.49 1.64 -13.83
N PRO A 91 7.78 1.75 -14.19
CA PRO A 91 8.68 2.78 -13.68
C PRO A 91 8.22 4.19 -14.07
N GLU A 92 7.32 4.29 -15.04
CA GLU A 92 6.64 5.52 -15.46
C GLU A 92 5.70 6.10 -14.38
N ALA A 93 5.17 5.29 -13.46
CA ALA A 93 4.21 5.76 -12.45
C ALA A 93 4.89 6.54 -11.29
N GLU A 94 6.12 6.17 -10.94
CA GLU A 94 6.91 6.83 -9.88
C GLU A 94 7.71 8.03 -10.38
N GLY A 95 8.20 8.00 -11.63
CA GLY A 95 8.99 9.09 -12.21
C GLY A 95 8.26 10.44 -12.27
N ASP A 96 6.93 10.43 -12.49
CA ASP A 96 6.12 11.65 -12.55
C ASP A 96 5.56 12.09 -11.18
N ARG A 97 5.74 11.31 -10.10
CA ARG A 97 5.22 11.67 -8.77
C ARG A 97 5.69 13.05 -8.29
N PRO A 98 6.98 13.43 -8.38
CA PRO A 98 7.43 14.76 -7.96
C PRO A 98 6.79 15.90 -8.76
N ALA A 99 6.48 15.69 -10.04
CA ALA A 99 5.81 16.70 -10.85
C ALA A 99 4.32 16.79 -10.51
N ARG A 100 3.64 15.67 -10.27
CA ARG A 100 2.26 15.64 -9.77
C ARG A 100 2.13 16.36 -8.43
N ILE A 101 3.01 16.07 -7.47
CA ILE A 101 3.01 16.73 -6.16
C ILE A 101 3.19 18.24 -6.30
N ARG A 102 4.13 18.70 -7.15
CA ARG A 102 4.30 20.13 -7.43
C ARG A 102 3.04 20.78 -8.00
N ARG A 103 2.26 20.08 -8.84
CA ARG A 103 0.99 20.57 -9.39
C ARG A 103 -0.12 20.70 -8.34
N LEU A 104 -0.05 19.97 -7.22
CA LEU A 104 -1.04 20.07 -6.14
C LEU A 104 -0.95 21.40 -5.39
N GLY A 105 0.23 22.04 -5.34
CA GLY A 105 0.41 23.34 -4.67
C GLY A 105 0.00 23.30 -3.20
N LEU A 106 0.46 22.29 -2.46
CA LEU A 106 0.05 22.08 -1.07
C LEU A 106 0.64 23.16 -0.15
N ASP A 107 -0.23 23.97 0.43
CA ASP A 107 0.10 25.01 1.38
C ASP A 107 -1.00 25.14 2.43
N ALA A 108 -0.83 26.05 3.39
CA ALA A 108 -1.79 26.24 4.48
C ALA A 108 -3.20 26.67 4.00
N THR A 109 -3.29 27.25 2.80
CA THR A 109 -4.54 27.74 2.20
C THR A 109 -5.25 26.66 1.39
N SER A 110 -4.50 25.84 0.64
CA SER A 110 -5.06 24.80 -0.22
C SER A 110 -5.44 23.53 0.53
N LEU A 111 -4.70 23.17 1.59
CA LEU A 111 -4.88 21.91 2.29
C LEU A 111 -6.28 21.71 2.92
N PRO A 112 -6.93 22.73 3.51
CA PRO A 112 -8.32 22.61 3.97
C PRO A 112 -9.30 22.16 2.89
N GLY A 113 -9.10 22.59 1.63
CA GLY A 113 -9.94 22.20 0.50
C GLY A 113 -9.83 20.71 0.17
N PHE A 114 -8.61 20.19 0.15
CA PHE A 114 -8.37 18.75 -0.01
C PHE A 114 -9.01 17.95 1.14
N THR A 115 -8.80 18.39 2.38
CA THR A 115 -9.35 17.74 3.59
C THR A 115 -10.87 17.69 3.53
N ALA A 116 -11.55 18.80 3.20
CA ALA A 116 -13.00 18.86 3.08
C ALA A 116 -13.51 17.92 1.98
N ARG A 117 -12.90 17.95 0.78
CA ARG A 117 -13.26 17.08 -0.33
C ARG A 117 -13.10 15.59 0.02
N TYR A 118 -12.00 15.20 0.64
CA TYR A 118 -11.79 13.81 1.04
C TYR A 118 -12.72 13.38 2.20
N ARG A 119 -13.24 14.31 2.99
CA ARG A 119 -14.26 14.07 4.03
C ARG A 119 -15.67 13.87 3.48
N SER A 120 -16.03 14.52 2.38
CA SER A 120 -17.32 14.28 1.74
C SER A 120 -17.38 12.96 0.98
N LEU A 121 -16.23 12.44 0.52
CA LEU A 121 -16.13 11.19 -0.26
C LEU A 121 -16.11 9.96 0.65
N ARG A 122 -17.26 9.67 1.27
CA ARG A 122 -17.48 8.44 2.05
C ARG A 122 -17.73 7.26 1.11
N ARG A 123 -17.51 6.05 1.60
CA ARG A 123 -17.77 4.81 0.84
C ARG A 123 -19.14 4.78 0.16
N GLU A 124 -20.20 5.17 0.87
CA GLU A 124 -21.56 5.18 0.33
C GLU A 124 -21.70 6.15 -0.86
N VAL A 125 -21.00 7.28 -0.80
CA VAL A 125 -20.93 8.27 -1.89
C VAL A 125 -20.11 7.72 -3.04
N LEU A 126 -18.96 7.08 -2.77
CA LEU A 126 -18.11 6.46 -3.80
C LEU A 126 -18.85 5.35 -4.56
N GLU A 127 -19.67 4.55 -3.87
CA GLU A 127 -20.51 3.53 -4.51
C GLU A 127 -21.67 4.16 -5.30
N ALA A 128 -22.37 5.14 -4.71
CA ALA A 128 -23.51 5.81 -5.36
C ALA A 128 -23.12 6.62 -6.61
N GLU A 129 -21.94 7.24 -6.60
CA GLU A 129 -21.42 8.03 -7.72
C GLU A 129 -20.63 7.18 -8.75
N GLY A 130 -20.52 5.87 -8.52
CA GLY A 130 -19.90 4.95 -9.48
C GLY A 130 -18.37 4.94 -9.47
N TYR A 131 -17.72 5.53 -8.46
CA TYR A 131 -16.29 5.39 -8.24
C TYR A 131 -15.92 3.93 -7.91
N LEU A 132 -16.76 3.25 -7.10
CA LEU A 132 -16.58 1.85 -6.74
C LEU A 132 -17.55 0.93 -7.51
N LEU A 133 -17.01 -0.11 -8.14
CA LEU A 133 -17.73 -1.05 -8.99
C LEU A 133 -17.85 -2.41 -8.29
N GLY A 134 -18.92 -2.57 -7.51
CA GLY A 134 -19.19 -3.79 -6.74
C GLY A 134 -18.04 -4.19 -5.80
N PRO A 135 -17.58 -3.30 -4.90
CA PRO A 135 -16.42 -3.55 -4.05
C PRO A 135 -16.68 -4.70 -3.06
N PRO A 136 -15.62 -5.42 -2.59
CA PRO A 136 -15.75 -6.40 -1.52
C PRO A 136 -16.34 -5.79 -0.25
N PRO A 137 -17.01 -6.57 0.63
CA PRO A 137 -17.53 -6.06 1.89
C PRO A 137 -16.40 -5.45 2.74
N ARG A 138 -16.75 -4.45 3.57
CA ARG A 138 -15.78 -3.74 4.41
C ARG A 138 -15.09 -4.70 5.38
N GLY A 139 -13.77 -4.58 5.52
CA GLY A 139 -12.92 -5.51 6.26
C GLY A 139 -12.59 -6.81 5.51
N GLY A 140 -13.07 -6.97 4.29
CA GLY A 140 -12.79 -8.13 3.43
C GLY A 140 -11.45 -8.01 2.69
N ALA A 141 -11.41 -8.50 1.45
CA ALA A 141 -10.25 -8.38 0.57
C ALA A 141 -9.91 -6.91 0.25
N LEU A 142 -8.70 -6.67 -0.24
CA LEU A 142 -8.35 -5.38 -0.84
C LEU A 142 -9.31 -5.05 -1.98
N ILE A 143 -9.63 -3.76 -2.14
CA ILE A 143 -10.31 -3.30 -3.34
C ILE A 143 -9.26 -3.33 -4.45
N SER A 144 -9.42 -4.23 -5.41
CA SER A 144 -8.53 -4.34 -6.57
C SER A 144 -8.90 -3.28 -7.62
N PRO A 145 -8.04 -3.03 -8.63
CA PRO A 145 -8.36 -2.11 -9.73
C PRO A 145 -9.65 -2.47 -10.48
N ALA A 146 -10.04 -3.74 -10.52
CA ALA A 146 -11.28 -4.18 -11.15
C ALA A 146 -12.55 -3.61 -10.47
N HIS A 147 -12.43 -3.15 -9.22
CA HIS A 147 -13.52 -2.57 -8.45
C HIS A 147 -13.50 -1.04 -8.43
N ARG A 148 -12.67 -0.39 -9.27
CA ARG A 148 -12.53 1.06 -9.33
C ARG A 148 -12.78 1.58 -10.74
N SER A 149 -13.51 2.67 -10.85
CA SER A 149 -13.59 3.42 -12.10
C SER A 149 -12.24 4.11 -12.41
N PRO A 150 -12.01 4.56 -13.66
CA PRO A 150 -10.85 5.39 -13.99
C PRO A 150 -10.74 6.65 -13.13
N GLU A 151 -11.88 7.25 -12.76
CA GLU A 151 -11.95 8.41 -11.87
C GLU A 151 -11.54 8.04 -10.44
N ALA A 152 -11.93 6.86 -9.96
CA ALA A 152 -11.52 6.35 -8.65
C ALA A 152 -10.02 6.03 -8.60
N GLU A 153 -9.45 5.50 -9.69
CA GLU A 153 -8.00 5.31 -9.81
C GLU A 153 -7.24 6.65 -9.81
N ALA A 154 -7.77 7.66 -10.50
CA ALA A 154 -7.19 9.01 -10.48
C ALA A 154 -7.26 9.63 -9.08
N LEU A 155 -8.40 9.48 -8.39
CA LEU A 155 -8.61 9.97 -7.03
C LEU A 155 -7.70 9.25 -6.01
N LEU A 156 -7.58 7.92 -6.10
CA LEU A 156 -6.66 7.13 -5.28
C LEU A 156 -5.22 7.60 -5.47
N ARG A 157 -4.79 7.79 -6.72
CA ARG A 157 -3.45 8.28 -7.04
C ARG A 157 -3.19 9.67 -6.45
N GLU A 158 -4.15 10.58 -6.57
CA GLU A 158 -4.06 11.91 -5.98
C GLU A 158 -3.96 11.86 -4.45
N ALA A 159 -4.80 11.05 -3.79
CA ALA A 159 -4.77 10.87 -2.34
C ALA A 159 -3.42 10.31 -1.86
N LYS A 160 -2.85 9.35 -2.60
CA LYS A 160 -1.49 8.82 -2.33
C LYS A 160 -0.41 9.89 -2.53
N ASP A 161 -0.52 10.72 -3.55
CA ASP A 161 0.42 11.81 -3.80
C ASP A 161 0.33 12.88 -2.69
N VAL A 162 -0.89 13.23 -2.22
CA VAL A 162 -1.11 14.10 -1.05
C VAL A 162 -0.49 13.48 0.21
N LEU A 163 -0.79 12.21 0.52
CA LEU A 163 -0.23 11.51 1.68
C LEU A 163 1.31 11.54 1.64
N HIS A 164 1.90 11.17 0.51
CA HIS A 164 3.36 11.22 0.33
C HIS A 164 3.91 12.63 0.50
N ALA A 165 3.22 13.65 0.00
CA ALA A 165 3.64 15.04 0.13
C ALA A 165 3.60 15.54 1.58
N LEU A 166 2.59 15.12 2.34
CA LEU A 166 2.45 15.47 3.76
C LEU A 166 3.51 14.79 4.64
N LEU A 167 3.89 13.56 4.32
CA LEU A 167 4.87 12.81 5.10
C LEU A 167 6.33 13.19 4.76
N PHE A 168 6.66 13.37 3.48
CA PHE A 168 8.06 13.30 3.04
C PHE A 168 8.58 14.50 2.25
N ARG A 169 7.71 15.42 1.81
CA ARG A 169 8.08 16.47 0.85
C ARG A 169 8.20 17.85 1.51
N GLY A 170 9.09 18.67 0.99
CA GLY A 170 9.35 20.04 1.45
C GLY A 170 9.10 21.12 0.39
N PRO A 171 9.55 22.36 0.65
CA PRO A 171 9.34 23.51 -0.24
C PRO A 171 9.89 23.32 -1.67
N GLU A 172 11.00 22.59 -1.82
CA GLU A 172 11.62 22.22 -3.09
C GLU A 172 10.71 21.38 -3.99
N ASP A 173 9.79 20.63 -3.38
CA ASP A 173 8.80 19.79 -4.05
C ASP A 173 7.44 20.51 -4.21
N GLY A 174 7.39 21.82 -3.94
CA GLY A 174 6.17 22.63 -4.05
C GLY A 174 5.23 22.52 -2.84
N VAL A 175 5.71 21.97 -1.72
CA VAL A 175 4.94 21.85 -0.47
C VAL A 175 5.36 22.93 0.51
N ARG A 176 4.48 23.91 0.76
CA ARG A 176 4.76 25.09 1.58
C ARG A 176 3.98 25.02 2.90
N LEU A 177 4.43 24.15 3.79
CA LEU A 177 3.87 23.97 5.12
C LEU A 177 4.95 24.23 6.17
N ASP A 178 4.69 25.14 7.11
CA ASP A 178 5.63 25.46 8.19
C ASP A 178 5.56 24.40 9.31
N ARG A 179 6.23 23.28 9.06
CA ARG A 179 6.17 22.09 9.91
C ARG A 179 7.17 22.16 11.06
N ALA A 180 6.87 22.95 12.08
CA ALA A 180 7.77 23.16 13.20
C ALA A 180 7.77 22.04 14.25
N VAL A 181 6.72 21.20 14.30
CA VAL A 181 6.58 20.14 15.32
C VAL A 181 6.64 18.77 14.66
N ARG A 182 7.36 17.82 15.25
CA ARG A 182 7.34 16.42 14.81
C ARG A 182 6.33 15.63 15.63
N VAL A 183 5.46 14.90 14.93
CA VAL A 183 4.40 14.08 15.54
C VAL A 183 4.52 12.65 15.01
N PRO A 184 4.48 11.63 15.88
CA PRO A 184 4.46 10.24 15.44
C PRO A 184 3.10 9.90 14.79
N LEU A 185 3.14 8.99 13.83
CA LEU A 185 2.00 8.36 13.20
C LEU A 185 2.23 6.85 13.21
N THR A 186 1.32 6.13 13.84
CA THR A 186 1.31 4.67 13.92
C THR A 186 0.13 4.14 13.13
N LEU A 187 0.39 3.34 12.10
CA LEU A 187 -0.62 2.67 11.29
C LEU A 187 -0.61 1.17 11.58
N ALA A 188 -1.76 0.61 11.97
CA ALA A 188 -1.93 -0.82 12.14
C ALA A 188 -2.81 -1.38 11.01
N VAL A 189 -2.33 -2.42 10.33
CA VAL A 189 -3.11 -3.15 9.31
C VAL A 189 -2.95 -4.66 9.46
N PRO A 190 -3.87 -5.48 8.94
CA PRO A 190 -3.66 -6.91 8.87
C PRO A 190 -2.42 -7.28 8.02
N PRO A 191 -1.65 -8.34 8.37
CA PRO A 191 -0.46 -8.75 7.63
C PRO A 191 -0.70 -8.99 6.14
N SER A 192 -1.86 -9.54 5.76
CA SER A 192 -2.23 -9.78 4.36
C SER A 192 -2.32 -8.50 3.53
N LYS A 193 -2.50 -7.34 4.16
CA LYS A 193 -2.62 -6.03 3.52
C LYS A 193 -1.42 -5.11 3.78
N ALA A 194 -0.43 -5.58 4.53
CA ALA A 194 0.75 -4.80 4.89
C ALA A 194 1.50 -4.26 3.67
N HIS A 195 1.51 -4.99 2.55
CA HIS A 195 2.14 -4.55 1.30
C HIS A 195 1.52 -3.25 0.73
N ALA A 196 0.20 -3.08 0.84
CA ALA A 196 -0.48 -1.87 0.38
C ALA A 196 -0.05 -0.64 1.20
N VAL A 197 0.10 -0.80 2.52
CA VAL A 197 0.60 0.28 3.39
C VAL A 197 2.09 0.52 3.22
N ALA A 198 2.90 -0.53 3.10
CA ALA A 198 4.35 -0.40 2.91
C ALA A 198 4.68 0.46 1.68
N ALA A 199 3.91 0.33 0.59
CA ALA A 199 4.05 1.17 -0.60
C ALA A 199 3.69 2.64 -0.37
N LEU A 200 2.80 2.94 0.59
CA LEU A 200 2.39 4.31 0.94
C LEU A 200 3.43 5.03 1.80
N VAL A 201 3.93 4.33 2.83
CA VAL A 201 4.84 4.94 3.82
C VAL A 201 6.32 4.77 3.47
N GLY A 202 6.63 3.89 2.52
CA GLY A 202 7.96 3.71 1.96
C GLY A 202 9.03 3.32 3.00
N ALA A 203 10.29 3.54 2.63
CA ALA A 203 11.46 3.20 3.47
C ALA A 203 11.60 4.07 4.73
N ALA A 204 10.83 5.15 4.85
CA ALA A 204 10.85 6.02 6.02
C ALA A 204 10.10 5.41 7.21
N ALA A 205 9.21 4.44 6.97
CA ALA A 205 8.51 3.75 8.04
C ALA A 205 9.38 2.69 8.71
N ARG A 206 9.35 2.66 10.04
CA ARG A 206 9.80 1.49 10.78
C ARG A 206 8.63 0.51 10.86
N ALA A 207 8.76 -0.64 10.21
CA ALA A 207 7.80 -1.72 10.31
C ALA A 207 8.13 -2.64 11.49
N GLU A 208 7.13 -2.93 12.32
CA GLU A 208 7.17 -3.94 13.38
C GLU A 208 5.96 -4.87 13.22
N GLY A 209 6.18 -6.00 12.55
CA GLY A 209 5.10 -6.89 12.15
C GLY A 209 4.15 -6.21 11.17
N SER A 210 2.92 -5.96 11.62
CA SER A 210 1.86 -5.32 10.83
C SER A 210 1.54 -3.89 11.29
N THR A 211 2.46 -3.31 12.06
CA THR A 211 2.42 -1.92 12.53
C THR A 211 3.52 -1.12 11.86
N PHE A 212 3.19 0.08 11.38
CA PHE A 212 4.11 0.99 10.72
C PHE A 212 4.20 2.30 11.52
N HIS A 213 5.43 2.71 11.85
CA HIS A 213 5.69 3.97 12.54
C HIS A 213 6.38 4.95 11.59
N VAL A 214 5.79 6.13 11.44
CA VAL A 214 6.30 7.24 10.62
C VAL A 214 6.24 8.52 11.45
N GLU A 215 7.19 9.41 11.31
CA GLU A 215 7.08 10.77 11.87
C GLU A 215 6.73 11.75 10.77
N TYR A 216 5.79 12.65 11.05
CA TYR A 216 5.46 13.75 10.15
C TYR A 216 5.65 15.09 10.85
N GLY A 217 5.75 16.13 10.03
CA GLY A 217 5.84 17.49 10.53
C GLY A 217 4.47 18.14 10.56
N GLU A 218 4.13 18.79 11.65
CA GLU A 218 2.86 19.46 11.91
C GLU A 218 3.02 20.99 11.91
N VAL A 219 2.00 21.68 11.41
CA VAL A 219 1.93 23.14 11.49
C VAL A 219 1.39 23.50 12.88
N PRO A 220 2.11 24.31 13.67
CA PRO A 220 1.62 24.76 14.97
C PRO A 220 0.23 25.38 14.84
N GLY A 221 -0.76 24.78 15.52
CA GLY A 221 -2.09 25.36 15.58
C GLY A 221 -2.09 26.61 16.46
N GLU A 222 -2.94 27.59 16.14
CA GLU A 222 -3.30 28.60 17.15
C GLU A 222 -4.00 27.87 18.32
N PRO A 223 -3.52 28.02 19.56
CA PRO A 223 -4.17 27.40 20.71
C PRO A 223 -5.61 27.94 20.82
N GLY A 224 -6.60 27.05 20.61
CA GLY A 224 -8.01 27.31 20.92
C GLY A 224 -9.00 27.32 19.75
N ARG A 225 -8.59 27.12 18.49
CA ARG A 225 -9.53 27.27 17.34
C ARG A 225 -9.99 25.98 16.65
N HIS A 226 -9.38 24.84 16.97
CA HIS A 226 -9.65 23.56 16.26
C HIS A 226 -10.18 22.43 17.15
N ALA A 227 -10.47 22.71 18.42
CA ALA A 227 -10.96 21.69 19.36
C ALA A 227 -12.48 21.43 19.29
N ASP A 228 -13.28 22.35 18.71
CA ASP A 228 -14.74 22.34 18.90
C ASP A 228 -15.58 21.77 17.75
N GLU A 229 -15.01 21.34 16.62
CA GLU A 229 -15.81 20.89 15.46
C GLU A 229 -15.47 19.50 14.89
N ALA A 230 -14.55 18.74 15.50
CA ALA A 230 -14.14 17.43 14.97
C ALA A 230 -14.60 16.25 15.86
N ASP A 231 -15.65 15.57 15.38
CA ASP A 231 -15.86 14.13 15.44
C ASP A 231 -16.12 13.44 16.79
N ALA A 232 -17.42 13.41 17.15
CA ALA A 232 -18.00 12.41 18.06
C ALA A 232 -18.89 11.36 17.34
N ALA A 233 -18.87 11.27 16.00
CA ALA A 233 -19.88 10.48 15.28
C ALA A 233 -19.40 9.42 14.27
N ASP A 234 -18.17 9.45 13.77
CA ASP A 234 -17.69 8.42 12.83
C ASP A 234 -16.49 7.68 13.41
N GLY A 235 -16.63 6.37 13.60
CA GLY A 235 -15.69 5.47 14.28
C GLY A 235 -14.33 5.25 13.61
N ALA A 236 -13.78 6.23 12.90
CA ALA A 236 -12.37 6.28 12.58
C ALA A 236 -11.66 7.05 13.71
N GLY A 237 -11.12 6.31 14.69
CA GLY A 237 -10.52 6.83 15.92
C GLY A 237 -9.26 7.69 15.70
N THR A 238 -9.43 8.89 15.14
CA THR A 238 -8.39 9.93 15.02
C THR A 238 -8.49 10.85 16.24
N ALA A 239 -8.35 10.27 17.44
CA ALA A 239 -8.51 10.99 18.70
C ALA A 239 -7.17 11.60 19.15
N GLY A 240 -6.90 12.79 18.63
CA GLY A 240 -5.93 13.75 19.13
C GLY A 240 -6.18 15.07 18.42
N ALA A 241 -6.03 16.21 19.06
CA ALA A 241 -6.14 17.51 18.41
C ALA A 241 -4.97 17.68 17.43
N VAL A 242 -5.11 17.09 16.24
CA VAL A 242 -4.07 17.08 15.23
C VAL A 242 -4.18 18.39 14.44
N GLY A 243 -3.05 19.03 14.19
CA GLY A 243 -3.03 20.29 13.45
C GLY A 243 -3.48 20.12 12.00
N LEU A 244 -3.27 21.17 11.22
CA LEU A 244 -3.70 21.23 9.83
C LEU A 244 -3.21 20.02 9.00
N VAL A 245 -1.97 19.57 9.22
CA VAL A 245 -1.36 18.44 8.49
C VAL A 245 -2.01 17.13 8.93
N GLY A 246 -2.16 16.92 10.23
CA GLY A 246 -2.79 15.72 10.76
C GLY A 246 -4.23 15.50 10.30
N HIS A 247 -5.04 16.55 10.23
CA HIS A 247 -6.39 16.45 9.68
C HIS A 247 -6.40 16.03 8.21
N ALA A 248 -5.46 16.55 7.42
CA ALA A 248 -5.33 16.19 6.01
C ALA A 248 -4.80 14.75 5.82
N LEU A 249 -3.84 14.33 6.66
CA LEU A 249 -3.33 12.96 6.71
C LEU A 249 -4.46 11.97 7.01
N GLY A 250 -5.25 12.23 8.06
CA GLY A 250 -6.39 11.37 8.42
C GLY A 250 -7.43 11.28 7.30
N ALA A 251 -7.75 12.41 6.65
CA ALA A 251 -8.69 12.42 5.53
C ALA A 251 -8.18 11.64 4.31
N ALA A 252 -6.90 11.81 3.94
CA ALA A 252 -6.28 11.06 2.84
C ALA A 252 -6.19 9.56 3.14
N LEU A 253 -5.78 9.18 4.36
CA LEU A 253 -5.71 7.78 4.79
C LEU A 253 -7.07 7.09 4.78
N ARG A 254 -8.13 7.77 5.26
CA ARG A 254 -9.50 7.23 5.18
C ARG A 254 -9.93 7.01 3.73
N LEU A 255 -9.65 7.96 2.84
CA LEU A 255 -10.00 7.83 1.42
C LEU A 255 -9.23 6.68 0.76
N ILE A 256 -7.94 6.53 1.04
CA ILE A 256 -7.13 5.39 0.58
C ILE A 256 -7.68 4.06 1.14
N ASN A 257 -8.13 4.05 2.40
CA ASN A 257 -8.79 2.88 2.97
C ASN A 257 -10.08 2.53 2.22
N ASP A 258 -10.91 3.51 1.90
CA ASP A 258 -12.17 3.28 1.19
C ASP A 258 -11.99 2.95 -0.30
N LEU A 259 -10.83 3.25 -0.88
CA LEU A 259 -10.53 2.96 -2.28
C LEU A 259 -9.64 1.73 -2.48
N GLU A 260 -8.86 1.29 -1.49
CA GLU A 260 -7.84 0.23 -1.68
C GLU A 260 -7.75 -0.75 -0.49
N ILE A 261 -7.47 -0.25 0.72
CA ILE A 261 -7.13 -1.12 1.87
C ILE A 261 -8.36 -1.88 2.40
N ASN A 262 -9.53 -1.24 2.39
CA ASN A 262 -10.83 -1.83 2.75
C ASN A 262 -10.89 -2.41 4.17
N GLU A 263 -10.37 -1.70 5.18
CA GLU A 263 -10.56 -2.04 6.59
C GLU A 263 -11.81 -1.35 7.18
N PRO A 264 -12.42 -1.92 8.25
CA PRO A 264 -13.51 -1.26 8.97
C PRO A 264 -13.05 0.04 9.62
N THR A 265 -11.84 0.01 10.19
CA THR A 265 -11.15 1.13 10.80
C THR A 265 -9.68 1.05 10.44
N LEU A 266 -9.10 2.16 9.99
CA LEU A 266 -7.66 2.29 9.83
C LEU A 266 -7.16 3.16 10.99
N ASP A 267 -6.57 2.52 12.00
CA ASP A 267 -6.12 3.21 13.21
C ASP A 267 -4.81 3.97 12.91
N GLY A 268 -4.88 5.30 12.99
CA GLY A 268 -3.74 6.21 12.98
C GLY A 268 -3.59 6.87 14.36
N ARG A 269 -2.57 6.52 15.13
CA ARG A 269 -2.27 7.12 16.45
C ARG A 269 -0.95 7.86 16.48
#